data_AF-A0A9D6ZY62-F1
#
_entry.id   AF-A0A9D6ZY62-F1
#
_cell.length_a   1.000
_cell.length_b   1.000
_cell.length_c   1.000
_cell.angle_alpha   90.00
_cell.angle_beta   90.00
_cell.angle_gamma   90.00
#
_symmetry.space_group_name_H-M   'P 1'
#
loop_
_entity.id
_entity.type
_entity.pdbx_description
1 polymer ?
#
loop_
_entity_poly.entity_id
_entity_poly.type
_entity_poly.pdbx_seq_one_letter_code
_entity_poly.pdbx_strand_id
1 'polypeptide(L)' 'MTRDEVVELLRKKIEKAGTQVAIAREFGVTEAYISDILHGKSAPGEKVLVGLGLRRVVSYVRRETKK' A
#
# COMPACT_ATOMS: atom_id res chain seq x y z
N MET A 1 -11.50 1.65 -1.19
CA MET A 1 -10.17 2.04 -1.69
C MET A 1 -9.59 0.95 -2.56
N THR A 2 -9.21 1.29 -3.78
CA THR A 2 -8.49 0.43 -4.72
C THR A 2 -6.99 0.46 -4.43
N ARG A 3 -6.25 -0.44 -5.08
CA ARG A 3 -4.78 -0.44 -5.04
C ARG A 3 -4.19 0.90 -5.51
N ASP A 4 -4.74 1.46 -6.58
CA ASP A 4 -4.21 2.69 -7.19
C ASP A 4 -4.44 3.89 -6.27
N GLU A 5 -5.56 3.94 -5.55
CA GLU A 5 -5.80 4.97 -4.53
C GLU A 5 -4.77 4.87 -3.37
N VAL A 6 -4.36 3.66 -3.00
CA VAL A 6 -3.27 3.47 -2.00
C VAL A 6 -1.94 3.99 -2.55
N VAL A 7 -1.63 3.72 -3.82
CA VAL A 7 -0.41 4.19 -4.48
C VAL A 7 -0.37 5.71 -4.55
N GLU A 8 -1.49 6.35 -4.87
CA GLU A 8 -1.59 7.82 -4.88
C GLU A 8 -1.38 8.44 -3.49
N LEU A 9 -1.94 7.83 -2.44
CA LEU A 9 -1.67 8.25 -1.07
C LEU A 9 -0.19 8.09 -0.70
N LEU A 10 0.43 6.99 -1.12
CA LEU A 10 1.85 6.75 -0.91
C LEU A 10 2.71 7.80 -1.62
N ARG A 11 2.40 8.16 -2.88
CA ARG A 11 3.08 9.23 -3.63
C ARG A 11 3.01 10.56 -2.90
N LYS A 12 1.81 10.99 -2.47
CA LYS A 12 1.62 12.23 -1.70
C LYS A 12 2.42 12.24 -0.40
N LYS A 13 2.55 11.09 0.26
CA LYS A 13 3.33 10.97 1.48
C LYS A 13 4.84 11.03 1.21
N ILE A 14 5.30 10.44 0.10
CA ILE A 14 6.69 10.57 -0.37
C ILE A 14 7.02 12.02 -0.73
N GLU A 15 6.14 12.73 -1.43
CA GLU A 15 6.33 14.15 -1.75
C GLU A 15 6.49 15.01 -0.49
N LYS A 16 5.68 14.75 0.55
CA LYS A 16 5.78 15.47 1.84
C LYS A 16 7.06 15.14 2.60
N ALA A 17 7.53 13.90 2.54
CA ALA A 17 8.77 13.47 3.18
C ALA A 17 10.03 13.77 2.35
N GLY A 18 9.86 14.14 1.07
CA GLY A 18 10.91 14.48 0.12
C GLY A 18 11.51 13.28 -0.63
N THR A 19 11.61 12.09 -0.03
CA THR A 19 12.25 10.93 -0.67
C THR A 19 11.57 9.60 -0.34
N GLN A 20 11.75 8.60 -1.21
CA GLN A 20 11.28 7.22 -0.96
C GLN A 20 12.00 6.61 0.24
N VAL A 21 13.31 6.88 0.41
CA VAL A 21 14.12 6.43 1.55
C VAL A 21 13.57 6.93 2.88
N ALA A 22 13.17 8.21 2.96
CA ALA A 22 12.60 8.78 4.18
C ALA A 22 11.31 8.05 4.59
N ILE A 23 10.39 7.81 3.65
CA ILE A 23 9.16 7.05 3.91
C ILE A 23 9.43 5.59 4.22
N ALA A 24 10.36 4.95 3.53
CA ALA A 24 10.74 3.57 3.81
C ALA A 24 11.24 3.42 5.26
N ARG A 25 12.07 4.36 5.72
CA ARG A 25 12.55 4.41 7.11
C ARG A 25 11.41 4.67 8.10
N GLU A 26 10.52 5.62 7.81
CA GLU A 26 9.34 5.90 8.65
C GLU A 26 8.46 4.66 8.82
N PHE A 27 8.26 3.89 7.75
CA PHE A 27 7.39 2.70 7.75
C PHE A 27 8.11 1.41 8.19
N GLY A 28 9.43 1.46 8.40
CA GLY A 28 10.23 0.30 8.75
C GLY A 28 10.27 -0.78 7.66
N VAL A 29 10.37 -0.34 6.39
CA VAL A 29 10.48 -1.17 5.18
C VAL A 29 11.69 -0.74 4.34
N THR A 30 11.99 -1.47 3.26
CA THR A 30 13.06 -1.10 2.33
C THR A 30 12.56 -0.15 1.24
N GLU A 31 13.46 0.68 0.72
CA GLU A 31 13.16 1.55 -0.43
C GLU A 31 12.76 0.73 -1.66
N ALA A 32 13.45 -0.38 -1.92
CA ALA A 32 13.11 -1.30 -3.01
C ALA A 32 11.65 -1.78 -2.92
N TYR A 33 11.16 -2.09 -1.72
CA TYR A 33 9.78 -2.49 -1.52
C TYR A 33 8.79 -1.36 -1.82
N ILE A 34 9.10 -0.12 -1.43
CA ILE A 34 8.31 1.06 -1.80
C ILE A 34 8.28 1.22 -3.32
N SER A 35 9.43 1.12 -3.99
CA SER A 35 9.52 1.19 -5.46
C SER A 35 8.70 0.09 -6.13
N ASP A 36 8.75 -1.15 -5.65
CA ASP A 36 7.97 -2.26 -6.19
C ASP A 36 6.46 -2.02 -6.08
N ILE A 37 5.99 -1.41 -4.98
CA ILE A 37 4.59 -1.03 -4.81
C ILE A 37 4.19 0.03 -5.85
N LEU A 38 5.01 1.08 -6.00
CA LEU A 38 4.76 2.16 -6.95
C LEU A 38 4.70 1.67 -8.40
N HIS A 39 5.46 0.63 -8.74
CA HIS A 39 5.55 0.08 -10.11
C HIS A 39 4.61 -1.09 -10.38
N GLY A 40 3.75 -1.49 -9.45
CA GLY A 40 2.82 -2.61 -9.73
C GLY A 40 3.34 -4.00 -9.33
N LYS A 41 4.63 -4.14 -9.01
CA LYS A 41 5.29 -5.44 -8.79
C LYS A 41 4.88 -6.08 -7.47
N SER A 42 4.60 -5.25 -6.47
CA SER A 42 4.16 -5.69 -5.14
C SER A 42 2.84 -5.05 -4.73
N ALA A 43 2.06 -5.77 -3.94
CA ALA A 43 0.92 -5.23 -3.22
C ALA A 43 1.37 -4.53 -1.92
N PRO A 44 0.69 -3.45 -1.48
CA PRO A 44 0.97 -2.83 -0.19
C PRO A 44 0.72 -3.81 0.96
N GLY A 45 1.77 -4.08 1.72
CA GLY A 45 1.75 -4.94 2.90
C GLY A 45 1.30 -4.18 4.14
N GLU A 46 1.17 -4.90 5.26
CA GLU A 46 0.63 -4.37 6.50
C GLU A 46 1.37 -3.14 7.01
N LYS A 47 2.71 -3.15 7.02
CA LYS A 47 3.53 -2.00 7.45
C LYS A 47 3.22 -0.72 6.66
N VAL A 48 3.08 -0.84 5.34
CA VAL A 48 2.79 0.29 4.47
C VAL A 48 1.36 0.79 4.71
N LEU A 49 0.39 -0.13 4.85
CA LEU A 49 -0.99 0.24 5.16
C LEU A 49 -1.09 0.96 6.51
N VAL A 50 -0.46 0.43 7.56
CA VAL A 50 -0.42 1.05 8.89
C VAL A 50 0.25 2.43 8.82
N GLY A 51 1.38 2.56 8.11
CA GLY A 51 2.05 3.84 7.89
C GLY A 51 1.20 4.88 7.13
N LEU A 52 0.23 4.42 6.34
CA LEU A 52 -0.76 5.26 5.66
C LEU A 52 -2.06 5.47 6.49
N GLY A 53 -2.16 4.90 7.70
CA GLY A 53 -3.38 4.95 8.51
C GLY A 53 -4.50 4.06 7.97
N LEU A 54 -4.16 3.04 7.19
CA LEU A 54 -5.07 2.13 6.53
C LEU A 54 -5.00 0.73 7.15
N ARG A 55 -6.07 -0.05 6.98
CA ARG A 55 -6.09 -1.48 7.30
C ARG A 55 -6.64 -2.27 6.11
N ARG A 56 -6.12 -3.47 5.90
CA ARG A 56 -6.65 -4.39 4.88
C ARG A 56 -7.87 -5.11 5.44
N VAL A 57 -8.99 -5.06 4.72
CA VAL A 57 -10.19 -5.86 5.01
C VAL A 57 -10.37 -6.85 3.87
N VAL A 58 -10.36 -8.14 4.19
CA VAL A 58 -10.64 -9.22 3.25
C VAL A 58 -11.98 -9.82 3.63
N SER A 59 -12.91 -9.91 2.67
CA SER A 59 -14.22 -10.52 2.86
C SER A 59 -14.44 -11.61 1.81
N TYR A 60 -15.00 -12.73 2.24
CA TYR A 60 -15.41 -13.84 1.38
C TYR A 60 -16.93 -13.89 1.35
N VAL A 61 -17.51 -13.85 0.16
CA VAL A 61 -18.96 -13.96 -0.04
C VAL A 61 -19.30 -15.34 -0.57
N ARG A 62 -20.51 -15.85 -0.24
CA ARG A 62 -20.96 -17.14 -0.75
C ARG A 62 -21.07 -17.08 -2.27
N ARG A 63 -20.56 -18.12 -2.92
CA ARG A 63 -20.83 -18.35 -4.34
C ARG A 63 -22.30 -18.76 -4.46
N GLU A 64 -23.14 -17.90 -5.03
CA GLU A 64 -24.53 -18.26 -5.31
C GLU A 64 -24.56 -19.40 -6.34
N THR A 65 -24.96 -20.58 -5.91
CA THR A 65 -25.35 -21.67 -6.81
C THR A 65 -26.73 -21.31 -7.36
N LYS A 66 -26.78 -20.81 -8.60
CA LYS A 66 -28.04 -20.83 -9.37
C LYS A 66 -28.50 -22.29 -9.45
N LYS A 67 -29.66 -22.56 -8.87
CA LYS A 67 -30.35 -23.84 -8.94
C LYS A 67 -31.20 -23.90 -10.21
#